data_AF-A0A973ARP6-F1
#
_entry.id   AF-A0A973ARP6-F1
#
_cell.length_a   1.000
_cell.length_b   1.000
_cell.length_c   1.000
_cell.angle_alpha   90.00
_cell.angle_beta   90.00
_cell.angle_gamma   90.00
#
_symmetry.space_group_name_H-M   'P 1'
#
loop_
_entity.id
_entity.type
_entity.pdbx_description
1 polymer ?
#
loop_
_entity_poly.entity_id
_entity_poly.type
_entity_poly.pdbx_seq_one_letter_code
_entity_poly.pdbx_strand_id
1 'polypeptide(L)'
;MQILLIVNSFASSVNPRNTVAVHQYLARHHSVQVVETNERGHATRFAQDAAQRGMDAVVAFGGDGTLNEVATGLAGSNTALAMLPGGSTNVFVRSLGASNDPIVALQQIGAGLSHDNIHTISLGRANGRYFCFHAGIGYDAAVVELVERRASLKRIVGQPLFAFSAMQAWYATYNRKYPHFNVEIDGRKIPNGYFT
;
A
#
# COMPACT_ATOMS: atom_id res chain seq x y z
N MET A 1 -21.99 4.32 10.16
CA MET A 1 -21.06 4.71 9.09
C MET A 1 -21.43 3.99 7.80
N GLN A 2 -21.25 4.66 6.66
CA GLN A 2 -21.24 4.13 5.31
C GLN A 2 -19.80 3.74 4.97
N ILE A 3 -19.54 2.45 4.79
CA ILE A 3 -18.20 1.90 4.61
C ILE A 3 -18.10 1.20 3.25
N LEU A 4 -17.04 1.48 2.50
CA LEU A 4 -16.67 0.67 1.33
C LEU A 4 -15.55 -0.29 1.71
N LEU A 5 -15.81 -1.59 1.64
CA LEU A 5 -14.81 -2.64 1.74
C LEU A 5 -14.27 -2.96 0.34
N ILE A 6 -13.01 -2.58 0.09
CA ILE A 6 -12.29 -2.91 -1.16
C ILE A 6 -11.43 -4.15 -0.91
N VAL A 7 -11.70 -5.22 -1.64
CA VAL A 7 -11.02 -6.51 -1.49
C VAL A 7 -10.12 -6.79 -2.68
N ASN A 8 -8.86 -7.08 -2.41
CA ASN A 8 -7.95 -7.61 -3.42
C ASN A 8 -7.86 -9.15 -3.32
N SER A 9 -8.68 -9.82 -4.13
CA SER A 9 -8.76 -11.29 -4.19
C SER A 9 -7.47 -11.96 -4.67
N PHE A 10 -6.51 -11.21 -5.21
CA PHE A 10 -5.18 -11.70 -5.60
C PHE A 10 -4.12 -11.58 -4.49
N ALA A 11 -4.44 -10.95 -3.36
CA ALA A 11 -3.50 -10.82 -2.25
C ALA A 11 -3.32 -12.17 -1.53
N SER A 12 -2.10 -12.44 -1.07
CA SER A 12 -1.67 -13.80 -0.66
C SER A 12 -2.51 -14.42 0.45
N SER A 13 -3.07 -13.62 1.34
CA SER A 13 -3.79 -14.07 2.53
C SER A 13 -5.30 -13.81 2.46
N VAL A 14 -5.79 -13.22 1.36
CA VAL A 14 -7.22 -12.95 1.15
C VAL A 14 -7.88 -14.19 0.56
N ASN A 15 -9.01 -14.61 1.12
CA ASN A 15 -9.79 -15.73 0.62
C ASN A 15 -11.30 -15.52 0.89
N PRO A 16 -12.20 -16.27 0.23
CA PRO A 16 -13.63 -16.06 0.41
C PRO A 16 -14.10 -16.16 1.88
N ARG A 17 -13.50 -17.03 2.70
CA ARG A 17 -13.91 -17.22 4.10
C ARG A 17 -13.60 -15.99 4.94
N ASN A 18 -12.38 -15.45 4.85
CA ASN A 18 -12.03 -14.27 5.64
C ASN A 18 -12.67 -12.99 5.10
N THR A 19 -12.90 -12.86 3.79
CA THR A 19 -13.68 -11.75 3.22
C THR A 19 -15.11 -11.73 3.79
N VAL A 20 -15.78 -12.89 3.84
CA VAL A 20 -17.11 -12.99 4.45
C VAL A 20 -17.08 -12.63 5.94
N ALA A 21 -16.08 -13.11 6.68
CA ALA A 21 -15.94 -12.79 8.11
C ALA A 21 -15.74 -11.29 8.35
N VAL A 22 -14.89 -10.63 7.55
CA VAL A 22 -14.66 -9.19 7.59
C VAL A 22 -15.96 -8.43 7.30
N HIS A 23 -16.65 -8.77 6.22
CA HIS A 23 -17.92 -8.15 5.85
C HIS A 23 -18.96 -8.29 6.98
N GLN A 24 -19.16 -9.52 7.48
CA GLN A 24 -20.13 -9.78 8.54
C GLN A 24 -19.81 -9.01 9.82
N TYR A 25 -18.53 -8.90 10.19
CA TYR A 25 -18.12 -8.15 11.37
C TYR A 25 -18.43 -6.66 11.23
N LEU A 26 -18.05 -6.04 10.11
CA LEU A 26 -18.29 -4.61 9.86
C LEU A 26 -19.80 -4.32 9.73
N ALA A 27 -20.55 -5.20 9.08
CA ALA A 27 -21.98 -5.05 8.84
C ALA A 27 -22.84 -5.14 10.12
N ARG A 28 -22.28 -5.57 11.27
CA ARG A 28 -23.01 -5.58 12.56
C ARG A 28 -23.40 -4.18 13.04
N HIS A 29 -22.58 -3.17 12.72
CA HIS A 29 -22.75 -1.81 13.24
C HIS A 29 -22.71 -0.74 12.15
N HIS A 30 -22.44 -1.12 10.90
CA HIS A 30 -22.23 -0.19 9.79
C HIS A 30 -22.95 -0.67 8.53
N SER A 31 -23.24 0.27 7.63
CA SER A 31 -23.69 -0.07 6.28
C SER A 31 -22.45 -0.31 5.42
N VAL A 32 -22.27 -1.53 4.93
CA VAL A 32 -21.04 -1.95 4.24
C VAL A 32 -21.36 -2.33 2.80
N GLN A 33 -20.65 -1.71 1.86
CA GLN A 33 -20.62 -2.12 0.46
C GLN A 33 -19.30 -2.86 0.21
N VAL A 34 -19.35 -3.94 -0.57
CA VAL A 34 -18.14 -4.72 -0.89
C VAL A 34 -17.87 -4.63 -2.38
N VAL A 35 -16.62 -4.35 -2.74
CA VAL A 35 -16.14 -4.37 -4.12
C VAL A 35 -14.85 -5.17 -4.20
N GLU A 36 -14.68 -5.92 -5.29
CA GLU A 36 -13.45 -6.68 -5.56
C GLU A 36 -12.64 -6.03 -6.68
N THR A 37 -11.33 -6.00 -6.52
CA THR A 37 -10.40 -5.49 -7.55
C THR A 37 -10.06 -6.59 -8.55
N ASN A 38 -10.15 -6.28 -9.85
CA ASN A 38 -9.82 -7.22 -10.92
C ASN A 38 -8.48 -6.90 -11.61
N GLU A 39 -8.02 -5.66 -11.52
CA GLU A 39 -6.77 -5.20 -12.11
C GLU A 39 -6.12 -4.08 -11.27
N ARG A 40 -4.88 -3.74 -11.60
CA ARG A 40 -4.15 -2.62 -10.98
C ARG A 40 -4.90 -1.30 -11.25
N GLY A 41 -5.01 -0.46 -10.23
CA GLY A 41 -5.68 0.84 -10.28
C GLY A 41 -7.18 0.80 -9.99
N HIS A 42 -7.80 -0.38 -9.88
CA HIS A 42 -9.20 -0.50 -9.46
C HIS A 42 -9.42 0.04 -8.05
N ALA A 43 -8.51 -0.25 -7.11
CA ALA A 43 -8.70 0.21 -5.74
C ALA A 43 -8.65 1.74 -5.66
N THR A 44 -7.81 2.38 -6.48
CA THR A 44 -7.80 3.85 -6.63
C THR A 44 -9.14 4.38 -7.10
N ARG A 45 -9.71 3.80 -8.19
CA ARG A 45 -10.99 4.25 -8.75
C ARG A 45 -12.14 4.10 -7.74
N PHE A 46 -12.22 2.96 -7.07
CA PHE A 46 -13.24 2.71 -6.05
C PHE A 46 -13.11 3.64 -4.85
N ALA A 47 -11.88 3.91 -4.41
CA ALA A 47 -11.63 4.84 -3.32
C ALA A 47 -12.00 6.28 -3.69
N GLN A 48 -11.68 6.73 -4.91
CA GLN A 48 -12.09 8.04 -5.42
C GLN A 48 -13.61 8.18 -5.48
N ASP A 49 -14.30 7.16 -5.97
CA ASP A 49 -15.75 7.12 -6.01
C ASP A 49 -16.36 7.16 -4.59
N ALA A 50 -15.82 6.40 -3.64
CA ALA A 50 -16.26 6.45 -2.24
C ALA A 50 -16.10 7.85 -1.62
N ALA A 51 -14.97 8.51 -1.89
CA ALA A 51 -14.71 9.87 -1.44
C ALA A 51 -15.70 10.88 -2.07
N GLN A 52 -15.98 10.75 -3.37
CA GLN A 52 -16.95 11.61 -4.07
C GLN A 52 -18.38 11.41 -3.56
N ARG A 53 -18.74 10.17 -3.20
CA ARG A 53 -20.02 9.84 -2.57
C ARG A 53 -20.13 10.25 -1.10
N GLY A 54 -19.06 10.79 -0.51
CA GLY A 54 -19.04 11.22 0.89
C GLY A 54 -19.16 10.04 1.86
N MET A 55 -18.60 8.88 1.51
CA MET A 55 -18.56 7.75 2.44
C MET A 55 -17.67 8.07 3.65
N ASP A 56 -18.02 7.52 4.81
CA ASP A 56 -17.32 7.81 6.05
C ASP A 56 -15.93 7.15 6.08
N ALA A 57 -15.84 5.91 5.57
CA ALA A 57 -14.57 5.18 5.54
C ALA A 57 -14.47 4.20 4.35
N VAL A 58 -13.23 3.96 3.93
CA VAL A 58 -12.85 2.84 3.08
C VAL A 58 -11.99 1.88 3.87
N VAL A 59 -12.39 0.61 3.90
CA VAL A 59 -11.60 -0.49 4.44
C VAL A 59 -10.96 -1.22 3.27
N ALA A 60 -9.63 -1.16 3.16
CA ALA A 60 -8.88 -1.90 2.17
C ALA A 60 -8.45 -3.26 2.75
N PHE A 61 -8.74 -4.35 2.05
CA PHE A 61 -8.28 -5.70 2.41
C PHE A 61 -7.36 -6.25 1.33
N GLY A 62 -6.05 -6.18 1.56
CA GLY A 62 -5.05 -6.50 0.56
C GLY A 62 -3.61 -6.29 1.03
N GLY A 63 -2.67 -6.13 0.12
CA GLY A 63 -1.27 -5.83 0.45
C GLY A 63 -0.93 -4.34 0.42
N ASP A 64 0.36 -4.02 0.60
CA ASP A 64 0.88 -2.64 0.56
C ASP A 64 0.56 -1.90 -0.77
N GLY A 65 0.45 -2.63 -1.88
CA GLY A 65 0.04 -2.06 -3.17
C GLY A 65 -1.42 -1.59 -3.17
N THR A 66 -2.33 -2.40 -2.62
CA THR A 66 -3.75 -2.04 -2.48
C THR A 66 -3.92 -0.85 -1.54
N LEU A 67 -3.18 -0.83 -0.42
CA LEU A 67 -3.14 0.34 0.46
C LEU A 67 -2.76 1.61 -0.29
N ASN A 68 -1.69 1.56 -1.10
CA ASN A 68 -1.22 2.74 -1.81
C ASN A 68 -2.23 3.23 -2.87
N GLU A 69 -2.86 2.30 -3.59
CA GLU A 69 -3.94 2.63 -4.52
C GLU A 69 -5.11 3.33 -3.82
N VAL A 70 -5.57 2.78 -2.69
CA VAL A 70 -6.67 3.38 -1.91
C VAL A 70 -6.25 4.74 -1.33
N ALA A 71 -5.07 4.84 -0.72
CA ALA A 71 -4.56 6.11 -0.20
C ALA A 71 -4.44 7.18 -1.28
N THR A 72 -4.00 6.79 -2.49
CA THR A 72 -3.98 7.68 -3.66
C THR A 72 -5.38 8.16 -4.03
N GLY A 73 -6.37 7.27 -3.97
CA GLY A 73 -7.75 7.62 -4.30
C GLY A 73 -8.44 8.52 -3.26
N LEU A 74 -8.04 8.41 -1.99
CA LEU A 74 -8.58 9.20 -0.89
C LEU A 74 -7.81 10.48 -0.60
N ALA A 75 -6.64 10.69 -1.24
CA ALA A 75 -5.77 11.81 -0.94
C ALA A 75 -6.50 13.16 -1.10
N GLY A 76 -6.52 13.94 0.00
CA GLY A 76 -7.21 15.23 0.06
C GLY A 76 -8.72 15.15 0.36
N SER A 77 -9.27 13.96 0.59
CA SER A 77 -10.65 13.77 1.06
C SER A 77 -10.72 13.62 2.58
N ASN A 78 -11.93 13.75 3.13
CA ASN A 78 -12.21 13.48 4.54
C ASN A 78 -12.63 12.03 4.81
N THR A 79 -12.68 11.18 3.77
CA THR A 79 -13.04 9.77 3.92
C THR A 79 -11.89 9.01 4.57
N ALA A 80 -12.18 8.36 5.70
CA ALA A 80 -11.16 7.66 6.47
C ALA A 80 -10.65 6.41 5.74
N LEU A 81 -9.37 6.07 5.96
CA LEU A 81 -8.76 4.85 5.45
C LEU A 81 -8.46 3.88 6.59
N ALA A 82 -8.98 2.67 6.48
CA ALA A 82 -8.58 1.54 7.32
C ALA A 82 -7.99 0.41 6.45
N MET A 83 -7.01 -0.30 6.97
CA MET A 83 -6.29 -1.32 6.20
C MET A 83 -6.20 -2.64 6.95
N LEU A 84 -6.71 -3.70 6.32
CA LEU A 84 -6.61 -5.08 6.77
C LEU A 84 -5.45 -5.80 6.06
N PRO A 85 -4.60 -6.54 6.79
CA PRO A 85 -3.46 -7.23 6.23
C PRO A 85 -3.93 -8.41 5.35
N GLY A 86 -3.70 -8.31 4.05
CA GLY A 86 -3.99 -9.35 3.06
C GLY A 86 -2.78 -9.74 2.22
N GLY A 87 -1.68 -8.98 2.29
CA GLY A 87 -0.42 -9.25 1.62
C GLY A 87 0.57 -10.03 2.48
N SER A 88 1.78 -10.22 1.94
CA SER A 88 2.83 -10.99 2.62
C SER A 88 3.65 -10.15 3.61
N THR A 89 3.81 -8.85 3.36
CA THR A 89 4.67 -7.94 4.14
C THR A 89 3.87 -7.02 5.06
N ASN A 90 2.83 -6.38 4.52
CA ASN A 90 1.93 -5.44 5.21
C ASN A 90 2.71 -4.42 6.06
N VAL A 91 3.76 -3.83 5.48
CA VAL A 91 4.75 -3.01 6.21
C VAL A 91 4.06 -1.86 6.91
N PHE A 92 3.21 -1.13 6.18
CA PHE A 92 2.56 0.06 6.71
C PHE A 92 1.60 -0.25 7.86
N VAL A 93 0.78 -1.30 7.71
CA VAL A 93 -0.17 -1.75 8.76
C VAL A 93 0.60 -2.12 10.04
N ARG A 94 1.72 -2.82 9.89
CA ARG A 94 2.57 -3.20 11.02
C ARG A 94 3.28 -2.00 11.66
N SER A 95 3.70 -1.03 10.86
CA SER A 95 4.29 0.22 11.36
C SER A 95 3.29 1.04 12.18
N LEU A 96 1.98 0.92 11.90
CA LEU A 96 0.91 1.51 12.71
C LEU A 96 0.54 0.69 13.97
N GLY A 97 1.22 -0.44 14.22
CA GLY A 97 0.98 -1.29 15.39
C GLY A 97 -0.17 -2.29 15.24
N ALA A 98 -0.77 -2.39 14.05
CA ALA A 98 -1.80 -3.39 13.79
C ALA A 98 -1.21 -4.79 13.58
N SER A 99 -1.96 -5.81 13.98
CA SER A 99 -1.58 -7.21 13.83
C SER A 99 -1.47 -7.60 12.35
N ASN A 100 -0.61 -8.58 12.06
CA ASN A 100 -0.54 -9.18 10.73
C ASN A 100 -1.62 -10.27 10.52
N ASP A 101 -2.31 -10.68 11.58
CA ASP A 101 -3.49 -11.55 11.48
C ASP A 101 -4.71 -10.71 11.08
N PRO A 102 -5.40 -11.03 9.96
CA PRO A 102 -6.54 -10.26 9.47
C PRO A 102 -7.70 -10.15 10.46
N ILE A 103 -7.95 -11.19 11.26
CA ILE A 103 -9.06 -11.21 12.21
C ILE A 103 -8.72 -10.37 13.44
N VAL A 104 -7.49 -10.45 13.92
CA VAL A 104 -7.03 -9.57 15.03
C VAL A 104 -7.02 -8.11 14.57
N ALA A 105 -6.50 -7.83 13.37
CA ALA A 105 -6.52 -6.49 12.78
C ALA A 105 -7.94 -5.95 12.62
N LEU A 106 -8.89 -6.79 12.21
CA LEU A 106 -10.31 -6.45 12.11
C LEU A 106 -10.90 -6.02 13.46
N GLN A 107 -10.57 -6.71 14.54
CA GLN A 107 -10.99 -6.34 15.90
C GLN A 107 -10.37 -5.00 16.32
N GLN A 108 -9.09 -4.76 16.02
CA GLN A 108 -8.41 -3.49 16.30
C GLN A 108 -9.06 -2.33 15.53
N ILE A 109 -9.36 -2.52 14.25
CA ILE A 109 -10.04 -1.52 13.41
C ILE A 109 -11.46 -1.27 13.92
N GLY A 110 -12.22 -2.32 14.24
CA GLY A 110 -13.56 -2.20 14.80
C GLY A 110 -13.60 -1.41 16.10
N ALA A 111 -12.65 -1.67 17.01
CA ALA A 111 -12.49 -0.88 18.23
C ALA A 111 -12.13 0.58 17.93
N GLY A 112 -11.22 0.84 16.98
CA GLY A 112 -10.84 2.18 16.57
C GLY A 112 -12.00 2.98 15.98
N LEU A 113 -12.77 2.39 15.07
CA LEU A 113 -13.98 3.00 14.49
C LEU A 113 -15.04 3.30 15.54
N SER A 114 -15.20 2.42 16.54
CA SER A 114 -16.20 2.60 17.60
C SER A 114 -15.87 3.74 18.57
N HIS A 115 -14.57 4.09 18.72
CA HIS A 115 -14.09 5.17 19.59
C HIS A 115 -13.74 6.45 18.81
N ASP A 116 -14.08 6.53 17.53
CA ASP A 116 -13.72 7.63 16.63
C ASP A 116 -12.20 7.93 16.63
N ASN A 117 -11.39 6.87 16.73
CA ASN A 117 -9.93 6.98 16.80
C ASN A 117 -9.33 7.12 15.39
N ILE A 118 -9.59 8.27 14.76
CA ILE A 118 -9.18 8.58 13.39
C ILE A 118 -8.10 9.68 13.44
N HIS A 119 -6.96 9.44 12.78
CA HIS A 119 -5.85 10.37 12.74
C HIS A 119 -5.45 10.70 11.32
N THR A 120 -5.04 11.96 11.11
CA THR A 120 -4.46 12.40 9.84
C THR A 120 -3.06 11.83 9.68
N ILE A 121 -2.76 11.26 8.52
CA ILE A 121 -1.41 10.85 8.14
C ILE A 121 -0.92 11.67 6.96
N SER A 122 0.38 12.01 6.97
CA SER A 122 1.02 12.64 5.81
C SER A 122 1.26 11.62 4.71
N LEU A 123 0.99 12.01 3.46
CA LEU A 123 1.32 11.23 2.28
C LEU A 123 2.50 11.86 1.57
N GLY A 124 3.45 11.04 1.11
CA GLY A 124 4.44 11.49 0.15
C GLY A 124 3.83 11.56 -1.24
N ARG A 125 4.31 12.49 -2.08
CA ARG A 125 3.88 12.62 -3.48
C ARG A 125 5.10 12.78 -4.38
N ALA A 126 5.22 11.92 -5.39
CA ALA A 126 6.29 11.96 -6.39
C ALA A 126 5.70 11.73 -7.79
N ASN A 127 6.05 12.59 -8.76
CA ASN A 127 5.57 12.49 -10.15
C ASN A 127 4.04 12.31 -10.26
N GLY A 128 3.29 13.05 -9.44
CA GLY A 128 1.82 12.97 -9.42
C GLY A 128 1.23 11.76 -8.70
N ARG A 129 2.04 10.83 -8.18
CA ARG A 129 1.60 9.62 -7.47
C ARG A 129 1.85 9.74 -5.97
N TYR A 130 0.89 9.32 -5.16
CA TYR A 130 1.06 9.28 -3.71
C TYR A 130 1.78 8.01 -3.25
N PHE A 131 2.37 8.05 -2.06
CA PHE A 131 2.94 6.89 -1.36
C PHE A 131 2.83 7.06 0.15
N CYS A 132 2.64 5.93 0.86
CA CYS A 132 2.39 5.94 2.30
C CYS A 132 3.62 5.74 3.18
N PHE A 133 4.72 5.18 2.65
CA PHE A 133 5.86 4.77 3.47
C PHE A 133 7.22 5.18 2.90
N HIS A 134 7.55 4.80 1.66
CA HIS A 134 8.90 5.02 1.14
C HIS A 134 8.89 5.25 -0.38
N ALA A 135 9.76 6.16 -0.83
CA ALA A 135 10.16 6.33 -2.21
C ALA A 135 11.70 6.31 -2.26
N GLY A 136 12.24 5.53 -3.20
CA GLY A 136 13.67 5.33 -3.35
C GLY A 136 14.12 5.59 -4.79
N ILE A 137 15.36 6.01 -4.94
CA ILE A 137 16.05 6.24 -6.22
C ILE A 137 17.46 5.67 -6.13
N GLY A 138 17.99 5.20 -7.26
CA GLY A 138 19.33 4.60 -7.31
C GLY A 138 19.28 3.08 -7.22
N TYR A 139 20.17 2.52 -6.42
CA TYR A 139 20.45 1.07 -6.42
C TYR A 139 19.24 0.25 -5.96
N ASP A 140 18.57 0.65 -4.89
CA ASP A 140 17.37 -0.02 -4.38
C ASP A 140 16.25 -0.05 -5.44
N ALA A 141 16.04 1.06 -6.14
CA ALA A 141 15.07 1.16 -7.23
C ALA A 141 15.45 0.25 -8.41
N ALA A 142 16.74 0.17 -8.76
CA ALA A 142 17.21 -0.74 -9.80
C ALA A 142 16.99 -2.21 -9.44
N VAL A 143 17.20 -2.58 -8.17
CA VAL A 143 16.90 -3.94 -7.67
C VAL A 143 15.40 -4.23 -7.75
N VAL A 144 14.55 -3.30 -7.30
CA VAL A 144 13.09 -3.44 -7.37
C VAL A 144 12.61 -3.60 -8.81
N GLU A 145 13.16 -2.84 -9.76
CA GLU A 145 12.82 -2.96 -11.19
C GLU A 145 13.15 -4.36 -11.73
N LEU A 146 14.34 -4.91 -11.41
CA LEU A 146 14.72 -6.26 -11.82
C LEU A 146 13.81 -7.33 -11.22
N VAL A 147 13.40 -7.17 -9.96
CA VAL A 147 12.46 -8.08 -9.29
C VAL A 147 11.08 -8.02 -9.94
N GLU A 148 10.56 -6.83 -10.24
CA GLU A 148 9.26 -6.66 -10.90
C GLU A 148 9.25 -7.19 -12.34
N ARG A 149 10.37 -7.08 -13.09
CA ARG A 149 10.52 -7.74 -14.41
C ARG A 149 10.40 -9.27 -14.32
N ARG A 150 10.62 -9.84 -13.13
CA ARG A 150 10.48 -11.27 -12.81
C ARG A 150 9.28 -11.56 -11.90
N ALA A 151 8.21 -10.75 -11.99
CA ALA A 151 7.04 -10.85 -11.12
C ALA A 151 6.41 -12.25 -11.06
N SER A 152 6.52 -13.06 -12.13
CA SER A 152 6.04 -14.45 -12.14
C SER A 152 6.82 -15.38 -11.19
N LEU A 153 8.13 -15.13 -10.99
CA LEU A 153 9.00 -15.86 -10.06
C LEU A 153 8.90 -15.33 -8.63
N LYS A 154 8.44 -14.09 -8.44
CA LYS A 154 8.25 -13.44 -7.12
C LYS A 154 7.35 -14.27 -6.19
N ARG A 155 6.36 -14.96 -6.75
CA ARG A 155 5.42 -15.81 -6.01
C ARG A 155 6.00 -17.16 -5.57
N ILE A 156 7.08 -17.61 -6.21
CA ILE A 156 7.67 -18.95 -6.01
C ILE A 156 8.97 -18.87 -5.22
N VAL A 157 9.80 -17.85 -5.47
CA VAL A 157 11.21 -17.82 -5.00
C VAL A 157 11.44 -16.91 -3.79
N GLY A 158 10.51 -16.01 -3.45
CA GLY A 158 10.57 -15.22 -2.22
C GLY A 158 11.83 -14.35 -2.06
N GLN A 159 12.38 -14.27 -0.84
CA GLN A 159 13.55 -13.45 -0.50
C GLN A 159 14.86 -13.77 -1.27
N PRO A 160 15.18 -15.03 -1.63
CA PRO A 160 16.32 -15.35 -2.48
C PRO A 160 16.35 -14.62 -3.84
N LEU A 161 15.18 -14.34 -4.44
CA LEU A 161 15.09 -13.60 -5.70
C LEU A 161 15.53 -12.13 -5.51
N PHE A 162 15.22 -11.53 -4.36
CA PHE A 162 15.71 -10.19 -4.01
C PHE A 162 17.23 -10.18 -3.86
N ALA A 163 17.81 -11.17 -3.16
CA ALA A 163 19.26 -11.27 -2.98
C ALA A 163 19.99 -11.47 -4.33
N PHE A 164 19.48 -12.35 -5.20
CA PHE A 164 20.05 -12.54 -6.53
C PHE A 164 19.91 -11.28 -7.40
N SER A 165 18.74 -10.62 -7.36
CA SER A 165 18.51 -9.39 -8.13
C SER A 165 19.37 -8.24 -7.62
N ALA A 166 19.64 -8.18 -6.32
CA ALA A 166 20.62 -7.28 -5.73
C ALA A 166 22.02 -7.55 -6.31
N MET A 167 22.53 -8.78 -6.22
CA MET A 167 23.82 -9.13 -6.83
C MET A 167 23.87 -8.80 -8.32
N GLN A 168 22.81 -9.11 -9.08
CA GLN A 168 22.78 -8.80 -10.50
C GLN A 168 22.78 -7.29 -10.78
N ALA A 169 21.97 -6.50 -10.07
CA ALA A 169 22.01 -5.04 -10.17
C ALA A 169 23.42 -4.53 -9.89
N TRP A 170 24.06 -5.04 -8.84
CA TRP A 170 25.38 -4.64 -8.37
C TRP A 170 26.49 -4.86 -9.39
N TYR A 171 26.42 -5.97 -10.14
CA TYR A 171 27.47 -6.40 -11.07
C TYR A 171 27.21 -6.07 -12.53
N ALA A 172 25.95 -6.00 -12.98
CA ALA A 172 25.63 -5.96 -14.41
C ALA A 172 24.97 -4.66 -14.90
N THR A 173 24.24 -3.93 -14.05
CA THR A 173 23.32 -2.87 -14.50
C THR A 173 23.48 -1.55 -13.76
N TYR A 174 24.01 -1.55 -12.54
CA TYR A 174 24.14 -0.33 -11.76
C TYR A 174 25.38 0.48 -12.18
N ASN A 175 25.16 1.53 -12.96
CA ASN A 175 26.22 2.45 -13.38
C ASN A 175 26.69 3.31 -12.18
N ARG A 176 27.66 2.80 -11.42
CA ARG A 176 28.32 3.53 -10.32
C ARG A 176 29.05 4.80 -10.77
N LYS A 177 29.44 4.89 -12.05
CA LYS A 177 30.30 5.98 -12.55
C LYS A 177 29.52 7.25 -12.89
N TYR A 178 28.19 7.19 -13.08
CA TYR A 178 27.41 8.34 -13.56
C TYR A 178 26.00 8.52 -12.94
N PRO A 179 25.79 8.46 -11.61
CA PRO A 179 24.59 9.07 -11.06
C PRO A 179 24.87 10.55 -10.80
N HIS A 180 24.49 11.44 -11.72
CA HIS A 180 24.38 12.87 -11.44
C HIS A 180 22.92 13.17 -11.11
N PHE A 181 22.60 13.29 -9.83
CA PHE A 181 21.33 13.87 -9.43
C PHE A 181 21.58 15.17 -8.67
N ASN A 182 20.65 16.11 -8.84
CA ASN A 182 20.61 17.31 -8.03
C ASN A 182 19.43 17.18 -7.09
N VAL A 183 19.64 17.49 -5.81
CA VAL A 183 18.57 17.52 -4.82
C VAL A 183 18.23 18.96 -4.54
N GLU A 184 16.95 19.30 -4.57
CA GLU A 184 16.46 20.61 -4.12
C GLU A 184 15.50 20.39 -2.95
N ILE A 185 15.84 20.95 -1.78
CA ILE A 185 15.02 20.88 -0.56
C ILE A 185 14.74 22.30 -0.11
N ASP A 186 13.48 22.70 -0.06
CA ASP A 186 13.05 24.02 0.40
C ASP A 186 13.82 25.17 -0.28
N GLY A 187 14.05 25.03 -1.60
CA GLY A 187 14.79 25.98 -2.43
C GLY A 187 16.31 25.89 -2.35
N ARG A 188 16.85 25.03 -1.48
CA ARG A 188 18.29 24.75 -1.38
C ARG A 188 18.70 23.67 -2.37
N LYS A 189 19.50 24.03 -3.36
CA LYS A 189 20.09 23.09 -4.32
C LYS A 189 21.37 22.47 -3.77
N ILE A 190 21.43 21.14 -3.80
CA ILE A 190 22.59 20.31 -3.53
C ILE A 190 22.97 19.69 -4.88
N PRO A 191 23.93 20.28 -5.60
CA PRO A 191 24.38 19.75 -6.88
C PRO A 191 25.29 18.54 -6.68
N ASN A 192 25.39 17.68 -7.69
CA ASN A 192 26.31 16.54 -7.73
C ASN A 192 26.12 15.54 -6.58
N GLY A 193 24.87 15.14 -6.30
CA GLY A 193 24.59 14.00 -5.44
C GLY A 193 25.06 12.70 -6.09
N TYR A 194 25.65 11.81 -5.28
CA TYR A 194 26.05 10.46 -5.68
C TYR A 194 25.39 9.43 -4.78
N PHE A 195 24.93 8.33 -5.36
CA PHE A 195 24.52 7.15 -4.60
C PHE A 195 25.79 6.38 -4.25
N THR A 196 26.28 6.55 -3.03
CA THR A 196 27.37 5.73 -2.47
C THR A 196 26.90 4.30 -2.21
#